data_AF-A0A914VXH6-F1
#
_entry.id   AF-A0A914VXH6-F1
#
_cell.length_a   1.000
_cell.length_b   1.000
_cell.length_c   1.000
_cell.angle_alpha   90.00
_cell.angle_beta   90.00
_cell.angle_gamma   90.00
#
_symmetry.space_group_name_H-M   'P 1'
#
loop_
_entity.id
_entity.type
_entity.pdbx_description
1 polymer ?
#
loop_
_entity_poly.entity_id
_entity_poly.type
_entity_poly.pdbx_seq_one_letter_code
_entity_poly.pdbx_strand_id
1 'polypeptide(L)'
;MAPNDSAMDTDCSTSTGVIDAESFAEDEETEQVPVVIPLAHKIYYNDLVMKIIVGYIGNFKDRCNVELSSKRLRKLSRLCEYKPLRGSYDLLEATFQNADERLSLCLAGNKVDVPILIASKRRMINYGTLTNTQLPQTLDKISRYFDRIAGQMRRLRIGGLIHWEDVIGLLPNHQIVITSDFIKLVVEKCTKVDRLCLRNACIDHDAVQLMLADTTNFRRNLKEVCLHSIWFDDLDDCDKFTAAFLPPKLRSLHLSDCCNKMLNLMAQELTRRAQTIDFCYMSLDAKSFDQAKPPRHAFRDLIGRSNRVAIEMRANCKSDYMFHALKDITRFDKVVWLELSLDKGCISSGRYAGAFKRLQRLTNLETLRISGHGYSISSSTMADLCHSLSVLTRLKEFVLRNAAWHLKEADYALLAQTLRKLTILGLDRCQFLTNAHLLTIIQNCPDLEAIYLVKCPRLTCRCLREALDRCQRLRAITAVGFDHIDQFVYNAIVDSRRTPELRSASLSGHKRPLEPEIEDRLRQRFPVVFALGKDKYAPRDFTYRMAREGYERYFDWVGKFGVCVSCRQYVNSSDDDDVN
;
A
#
# COMPACT_ATOMS: atom_id res chain seq x y z
N MET A 1 51.25 2.33 -36.00
CA MET A 1 50.87 2.10 -37.41
C MET A 1 49.41 1.71 -37.44
N ALA A 2 48.55 2.57 -37.99
CA ALA A 2 47.34 2.16 -38.71
C ALA A 2 47.76 1.40 -40.00
N PRO A 3 46.89 0.74 -40.81
CA PRO A 3 45.49 1.06 -41.19
C PRO A 3 44.51 -0.13 -40.98
N ASN A 4 43.17 -0.02 -40.95
CA ASN A 4 42.13 0.63 -41.77
C ASN A 4 41.55 -0.26 -42.90
N ASP A 5 40.21 -0.22 -43.02
CA ASP A 5 39.30 -0.67 -44.10
C ASP A 5 39.00 -2.19 -44.21
N SER A 6 37.77 -2.66 -44.44
CA SER A 6 36.66 -2.11 -45.24
C SER A 6 35.27 -2.71 -44.92
N ALA A 7 34.25 -2.01 -45.39
CA ALA A 7 32.81 -2.19 -45.23
C ALA A 7 32.17 -3.34 -46.03
N MET A 8 30.98 -3.77 -45.60
CA MET A 8 29.91 -4.25 -46.48
C MET A 8 28.51 -4.03 -45.85
N ASP A 9 27.62 -3.45 -46.66
CA ASP A 9 26.16 -3.66 -46.74
C ASP A 9 25.21 -3.15 -45.64
N THR A 10 24.42 -2.10 -45.91
CA THR A 10 23.11 -2.14 -46.63
C THR A 10 22.19 -0.96 -46.30
N ASP A 11 21.57 -0.45 -47.37
CA ASP A 11 20.62 0.66 -47.45
C ASP A 11 19.29 0.46 -46.69
N CYS A 12 18.76 1.56 -46.14
CA CYS A 12 17.33 1.87 -46.32
C CYS A 12 17.11 3.39 -46.27
N SER A 13 16.70 3.91 -47.42
CA SER A 13 16.46 5.30 -47.80
C SER A 13 15.42 6.04 -46.94
N THR A 14 15.73 7.28 -46.55
CA THR A 14 14.79 8.27 -46.03
C THR A 14 14.52 9.34 -47.10
N SER A 15 13.26 9.49 -47.49
CA SER A 15 12.80 10.58 -48.36
C SER A 15 12.72 11.88 -47.55
N THR A 16 13.61 12.82 -47.83
CA THR A 16 13.59 14.20 -47.32
C THR A 16 12.98 15.11 -48.39
N GLY A 17 11.78 15.63 -48.13
CA GLY A 17 11.20 16.72 -48.91
C GLY A 17 11.62 18.04 -48.31
N VAL A 18 12.64 18.67 -48.91
CA VAL A 18 13.01 20.07 -48.71
C VAL A 18 12.06 20.90 -49.57
N ILE A 19 11.39 21.90 -48.99
CA ILE A 19 10.66 22.92 -49.77
C ILE A 19 11.53 24.18 -49.73
N ASP A 20 12.20 24.44 -50.85
CA ASP A 20 12.88 25.70 -51.14
C ASP A 20 11.83 26.81 -51.30
N ALA A 21 12.07 27.94 -50.64
CA ALA A 21 11.28 29.15 -50.79
C ALA A 21 12.08 30.15 -51.63
N GLU A 22 11.83 30.17 -52.94
CA GLU A 22 12.23 31.27 -53.80
C GLU A 22 11.04 32.23 -54.03
N SER A 23 11.36 33.48 -53.74
CA SER A 23 10.78 34.75 -54.16
C SER A 23 9.91 34.74 -55.42
N PHE A 24 8.75 35.39 -55.34
CA PHE A 24 8.32 36.39 -56.33
C PHE A 24 7.50 37.47 -55.61
N ALA A 25 7.91 38.72 -55.80
CA ALA A 25 7.13 39.91 -55.47
C ALA A 25 6.84 40.62 -56.80
N GLU A 26 5.57 40.87 -57.08
CA GLU A 26 5.11 41.95 -57.94
C GLU A 26 3.68 42.32 -57.49
N ASP A 27 3.47 43.63 -57.35
CA ASP A 27 2.33 44.28 -56.71
C ASP A 27 1.06 44.25 -57.57
N GLU A 28 -0.05 43.74 -57.01
CA GLU A 28 -1.41 44.15 -57.41
C GLU A 28 -2.27 44.34 -56.15
N GLU A 29 -2.72 45.58 -55.94
CA GLU A 29 -3.68 45.98 -54.91
C GLU A 29 -4.98 45.17 -55.07
N THR A 30 -5.10 44.10 -54.29
CA THR A 30 -6.33 43.32 -54.15
C THR A 30 -6.87 43.47 -52.74
N GLU A 31 -8.16 43.75 -52.63
CA GLU A 31 -8.92 43.94 -51.40
C GLU A 31 -8.48 42.97 -50.29
N GLN A 32 -8.14 43.51 -49.11
CA GLN A 32 -7.81 42.71 -47.92
C GLN A 32 -9.02 41.89 -47.48
N VAL A 33 -9.14 40.67 -48.02
CA VAL A 33 -9.99 39.62 -47.47
C VAL A 33 -9.52 39.36 -46.04
N PRO A 34 -10.38 39.38 -45.01
CA PRO A 34 -9.95 39.14 -43.65
C PRO A 34 -9.32 37.75 -43.58
N VAL A 35 -8.02 37.69 -43.32
CA VAL A 35 -7.28 36.43 -43.19
C VAL A 35 -7.94 35.62 -42.07
N VAL A 36 -8.71 34.61 -42.45
CA VAL A 36 -9.34 33.68 -41.49
C VAL A 36 -8.22 32.81 -40.94
N ILE A 37 -7.58 33.29 -39.88
CA ILE A 37 -6.54 32.54 -39.17
C ILE A 37 -7.17 31.21 -38.71
N PRO A 38 -6.64 30.05 -39.14
CA PRO A 38 -7.17 28.75 -38.75
C PRO A 38 -7.26 28.63 -37.23
N LEU A 39 -8.31 27.98 -36.71
CA LEU A 39 -8.50 27.80 -35.27
C LEU A 39 -7.26 27.16 -34.61
N ALA A 40 -6.59 26.23 -35.30
CA ALA A 40 -5.35 25.62 -34.86
C ALA A 40 -4.22 26.65 -34.61
N HIS A 41 -4.10 27.65 -35.48
CA HIS A 41 -3.14 28.74 -35.34
C HIS A 41 -3.52 29.65 -34.16
N LYS A 42 -4.81 29.98 -34.00
CA LYS A 42 -5.30 30.74 -32.83
C LYS A 42 -5.02 30.01 -31.51
N ILE A 43 -5.19 28.69 -31.48
CA ILE A 43 -4.87 27.84 -30.32
C ILE A 43 -3.37 27.81 -30.08
N TYR A 44 -2.57 27.52 -31.10
CA TYR A 44 -1.12 27.36 -30.97
C TYR A 44 -0.45 28.61 -30.42
N TYR A 45 -0.82 29.81 -30.89
CA TYR A 45 -0.23 31.07 -30.42
C TYR A 45 -0.87 31.62 -29.14
N ASN A 46 -1.94 31.00 -28.63
CA ASN A 46 -2.51 31.36 -27.34
C ASN A 46 -1.77 30.65 -26.20
N ASP A 47 -0.94 31.40 -25.47
CA ASP A 47 -0.17 30.87 -24.35
C ASP A 47 -1.04 30.24 -23.26
N LEU A 48 -2.20 30.80 -22.92
CA LEU A 48 -3.06 30.25 -21.87
C LEU A 48 -3.62 28.88 -22.25
N VAL A 49 -4.10 28.75 -23.48
CA VAL A 49 -4.62 27.47 -24.00
C VAL A 49 -3.49 26.45 -24.15
N MET A 50 -2.35 26.85 -24.73
CA MET A 50 -1.20 25.96 -24.87
C MET A 50 -0.63 25.52 -23.52
N LYS A 51 -0.64 26.36 -22.47
CA LYS A 51 -0.25 25.94 -21.13
C LYS A 51 -1.13 24.80 -20.61
N ILE A 52 -2.44 24.88 -20.87
CA ILE A 52 -3.38 23.81 -20.50
C ILE A 52 -3.08 22.54 -21.29
N ILE A 53 -2.94 22.64 -22.62
CA ILE A 53 -2.67 21.51 -23.50
C ILE A 53 -1.35 20.82 -23.12
N VAL A 54 -0.27 21.58 -23.03
CA VAL A 54 1.06 21.07 -22.63
C VAL A 54 1.00 20.45 -21.23
N GLY A 55 0.25 21.05 -20.31
CA GLY A 55 -0.01 20.51 -18.98
C GLY A 55 -0.56 19.08 -18.97
N TYR A 56 -1.43 18.72 -19.92
CA TYR A 56 -2.01 17.38 -20.05
C TYR A 56 -1.09 16.35 -20.74
N ILE A 57 0.06 16.77 -21.25
CA ILE A 57 1.08 15.85 -21.77
C ILE A 57 1.81 15.23 -20.58
N GLY A 58 1.26 14.11 -20.08
CA GLY A 58 1.75 13.41 -18.90
C GLY A 58 3.02 12.61 -19.14
N ASN A 59 3.21 12.08 -20.36
CA ASN A 59 4.41 11.33 -20.70
C ASN A 59 5.63 12.25 -20.83
N PHE A 60 6.70 11.94 -20.11
CA PHE A 60 7.89 12.78 -20.07
C PHE A 60 8.60 12.86 -21.42
N LYS A 61 8.64 11.76 -22.18
CA LYS A 61 9.25 11.71 -23.51
C LYS A 61 8.47 12.58 -24.49
N ASP A 62 7.15 12.49 -24.49
CA ASP A 62 6.30 13.30 -25.37
C ASP A 62 6.41 14.79 -25.03
N ARG A 63 6.46 15.12 -23.73
CA ARG A 63 6.71 16.49 -23.26
C ARG A 63 8.07 16.99 -23.76
N CYS A 64 9.13 16.17 -23.72
CA CYS A 64 10.43 16.55 -24.31
C CYS A 64 10.29 16.89 -25.79
N ASN A 65 9.58 16.07 -26.57
CA ASN A 65 9.44 16.27 -28.00
C ASN A 65 8.72 17.60 -28.29
N VAL A 66 7.71 17.94 -27.48
CA VAL A 66 7.03 19.25 -27.57
C VAL A 66 7.98 20.40 -27.19
N GLU A 67 8.82 20.24 -26.17
CA GLU A 67 9.82 21.24 -25.81
C GLU A 67 10.89 21.44 -26.90
N LEU A 68 11.25 20.37 -27.62
CA LEU A 68 12.21 20.42 -28.72
C LEU A 68 11.61 21.09 -29.97
N SER A 69 10.29 21.05 -30.14
CA SER A 69 9.63 21.64 -31.32
C SER A 69 9.76 23.17 -31.41
N SER A 70 9.89 23.89 -30.29
CA SER A 70 10.18 25.33 -30.32
C SER A 70 10.67 25.88 -28.98
N LYS A 71 11.46 26.97 -29.04
CA LYS A 71 11.90 27.72 -27.85
C LYS A 71 10.72 28.24 -27.01
N ARG A 72 9.61 28.65 -27.65
CA ARG A 72 8.39 29.11 -26.97
C ARG A 72 7.75 27.98 -26.18
N LEU A 73 7.54 26.80 -26.79
CA LEU A 73 6.95 25.65 -26.10
C LEU A 73 7.85 25.12 -24.99
N ARG A 74 9.17 25.18 -25.13
CA ARG A 74 10.11 24.90 -24.04
C ARG A 74 9.92 25.83 -22.84
N LYS A 75 9.78 27.14 -23.09
CA LYS A 75 9.54 28.14 -22.03
C LYS A 75 8.16 27.92 -21.38
N LEU A 76 7.13 27.67 -22.19
CA LEU A 76 5.79 27.38 -21.69
C LEU A 76 5.76 26.11 -20.84
N SER A 77 6.32 25.01 -21.32
CA SER A 77 6.34 23.72 -20.61
C SER A 77 6.93 23.83 -19.20
N ARG A 78 8.02 24.60 -19.04
CA ARG A 78 8.68 24.85 -17.74
C ARG A 78 7.84 25.64 -16.75
N LEU A 79 6.89 26.45 -17.25
CA LEU A 79 5.96 27.21 -16.42
C LEU A 79 4.67 26.42 -16.15
N CYS A 80 4.49 25.28 -16.81
CA CYS A 80 3.27 24.48 -16.73
C CYS A 80 3.43 23.31 -15.77
N GLU A 81 2.53 23.28 -14.81
CA GLU A 81 2.29 22.11 -14.00
C GLU A 81 1.82 20.91 -14.86
N TYR A 82 2.27 19.72 -14.51
CA TYR A 82 1.72 18.49 -15.08
C TYR A 82 0.31 18.26 -14.51
N LYS A 83 -0.64 17.97 -15.38
CA LYS A 83 -2.05 17.74 -15.03
C LYS A 83 -2.39 16.25 -15.14
N PRO A 84 -3.07 15.67 -14.14
CA PRO A 84 -3.47 14.28 -14.19
C PRO A 84 -4.57 14.00 -15.21
N LEU A 85 -4.29 13.05 -16.10
CA LEU A 85 -5.32 12.30 -16.82
C LEU A 85 -5.80 11.09 -15.98
N ARG A 86 -4.86 10.40 -15.32
CA ARG A 86 -5.09 9.32 -14.33
C ARG A 86 -3.93 9.30 -13.32
N GLY A 87 -4.21 8.90 -12.07
CA GLY A 87 -3.19 8.78 -11.02
C GLY A 87 -2.79 10.11 -10.37
N SER A 88 -1.67 10.10 -9.63
CA SER A 88 -1.20 11.22 -8.81
C SER A 88 0.15 11.73 -9.28
N TYR A 89 0.31 13.05 -9.39
CA TYR A 89 1.54 13.72 -9.84
C TYR A 89 2.36 14.27 -8.66
N ASP A 90 1.82 14.13 -7.45
CA ASP A 90 2.43 14.57 -6.20
C ASP A 90 3.20 13.44 -5.48
N LEU A 91 3.07 12.19 -5.94
CA LEU A 91 3.70 11.00 -5.35
C LEU A 91 4.76 10.43 -6.28
N LEU A 92 6.02 10.50 -5.84
CA LEU A 92 7.09 9.68 -6.38
C LEU A 92 7.19 8.38 -5.57
N GLU A 93 7.07 7.27 -6.26
CA GLU A 93 7.22 5.94 -5.72
C GLU A 93 8.47 5.29 -6.33
N ALA A 94 9.48 5.06 -5.50
CA ALA A 94 10.73 4.43 -5.88
C ALA A 94 10.79 3.04 -5.24
N THR A 95 10.46 2.00 -6.00
CA THR A 95 10.27 0.62 -5.49
C THR A 95 11.04 -0.38 -6.34
N PHE A 96 11.40 -1.52 -5.76
CA PHE A 96 11.92 -2.66 -6.51
C PHE A 96 10.76 -3.42 -7.17
N GLN A 97 10.96 -3.91 -8.40
CA GLN A 97 9.95 -4.65 -9.17
C GLN A 97 10.42 -5.99 -9.70
N ASN A 98 11.73 -6.25 -9.65
CA ASN A 98 12.36 -7.46 -10.16
C ASN A 98 13.44 -7.88 -9.16
N ALA A 99 13.98 -9.09 -9.31
CA ALA A 99 15.15 -9.57 -8.54
C ALA A 99 16.46 -8.82 -8.86
N ASP A 100 16.41 -7.84 -9.77
CA ASP A 100 17.54 -7.04 -10.18
C ASP A 100 17.73 -5.83 -9.27
N GLU A 101 18.95 -5.31 -9.24
CA GLU A 101 19.38 -4.15 -8.44
C GLU A 101 18.93 -2.81 -9.04
N ARG A 102 17.72 -2.78 -9.56
CA ARG A 102 17.16 -1.63 -10.24
C ARG A 102 15.96 -1.13 -9.47
N LEU A 103 16.04 0.14 -9.09
CA LEU A 103 14.95 0.86 -8.48
C LEU A 103 14.07 1.45 -9.59
N SER A 104 12.80 1.08 -9.61
CA SER A 104 11.80 1.66 -10.49
C SER A 104 11.29 2.96 -9.89
N LEU A 105 11.58 4.06 -10.56
CA LEU A 105 11.06 5.39 -10.24
C LEU A 105 9.75 5.60 -11.00
N CYS A 106 8.65 5.59 -10.26
CA CYS A 106 7.30 5.74 -10.77
C CYS A 106 6.71 7.08 -10.33
N LEU A 107 6.32 7.92 -11.28
CA LEU A 107 5.61 9.17 -11.02
C LEU A 107 4.69 9.48 -12.19
N ALA A 108 3.43 9.82 -11.90
CA ALA A 108 2.52 10.33 -12.92
C ALA A 108 2.31 9.36 -14.11
N GLY A 109 2.41 8.04 -13.86
CA GLY A 109 2.35 7.01 -14.89
C GLY A 109 3.63 6.85 -15.73
N ASN A 110 4.66 7.67 -15.50
CA ASN A 110 5.99 7.49 -16.06
C ASN A 110 6.78 6.55 -15.17
N LYS A 111 7.54 5.64 -15.78
CA LYS A 111 8.43 4.70 -15.09
C LYS A 111 9.84 4.79 -15.67
N VAL A 112 10.85 4.89 -14.79
CA VAL A 112 12.26 4.82 -15.17
C VAL A 112 12.99 3.90 -14.20
N ASP A 113 13.71 2.91 -14.72
CA ASP A 113 14.51 2.00 -13.92
C ASP A 113 15.95 2.48 -13.85
N VAL A 114 16.47 2.66 -12.64
CA VAL A 114 17.86 3.09 -12.38
C VAL A 114 18.60 2.04 -11.54
N PRO A 115 19.87 1.74 -11.82
CA PRO A 115 20.65 0.89 -10.92
C PRO A 115 20.88 1.62 -9.60
N ILE A 116 20.77 0.94 -8.46
CA ILE A 116 20.91 1.55 -7.12
C ILE A 116 21.83 0.69 -6.24
N LEU A 117 22.52 1.32 -5.30
CA LEU A 117 23.27 0.60 -4.27
C LEU A 117 22.31 -0.09 -3.30
N ILE A 118 22.47 -1.41 -3.18
CA ILE A 118 21.72 -2.26 -2.26
C ILE A 118 22.61 -2.83 -1.16
N ALA A 119 22.01 -3.22 -0.04
CA ALA A 119 22.74 -3.61 1.17
C ALA A 119 23.65 -4.84 0.96
N SER A 120 23.21 -5.85 0.22
CA SER A 120 24.02 -7.05 -0.02
C SER A 120 25.28 -6.75 -0.84
N LYS A 121 25.18 -5.91 -1.87
CA LYS A 121 26.35 -5.43 -2.61
C LYS A 121 27.26 -4.57 -1.76
N ARG A 122 26.69 -3.67 -0.95
CA ARG A 122 27.46 -2.85 -0.03
C ARG A 122 28.31 -3.69 0.93
N ARG A 123 27.82 -4.86 1.37
CA ARG A 123 28.56 -5.81 2.22
C ARG A 123 29.59 -6.66 1.47
N MET A 124 29.34 -6.99 0.21
CA MET A 124 30.28 -7.79 -0.60
C MET A 124 31.43 -6.98 -1.19
N ILE A 125 31.25 -5.67 -1.36
CA ILE A 125 32.31 -4.80 -1.86
C ILE A 125 33.29 -4.50 -0.72
N ASN A 126 34.38 -5.28 -0.72
CA ASN A 126 35.62 -5.14 0.04
C ASN A 126 35.59 -5.56 1.52
N TYR A 127 36.49 -6.50 1.84
CA TYR A 127 36.99 -6.80 3.17
C TYR A 127 37.59 -5.54 3.83
N GLY A 128 36.73 -4.63 4.33
CA GLY A 128 37.10 -3.52 5.22
C GLY A 128 36.64 -2.10 4.86
N THR A 129 36.07 -1.83 3.68
CA THR A 129 35.57 -0.47 3.33
C THR A 129 34.22 -0.53 2.62
N LEU A 130 33.16 -0.14 3.35
CA LEU A 130 31.79 -0.06 2.82
C LEU A 130 31.71 1.01 1.71
N THR A 131 31.10 0.66 0.58
CA THR A 131 30.75 1.66 -0.45
C THR A 131 29.56 2.49 0.06
N ASN A 132 29.72 3.81 0.12
CA ASN A 132 28.72 4.74 0.67
C ASN A 132 28.26 5.79 -0.36
N THR A 133 28.37 5.50 -1.65
CA THR A 133 27.94 6.40 -2.72
C THR A 133 27.13 5.66 -3.77
N GLN A 134 26.16 6.36 -4.36
CA GLN A 134 25.47 5.87 -5.54
C GLN A 134 26.35 6.04 -6.77
N LEU A 135 26.04 5.31 -7.84
CA LEU A 135 26.63 5.56 -9.14
C LEU A 135 26.29 6.98 -9.62
N PRO A 136 27.27 7.80 -10.06
CA PRO A 136 26.99 9.17 -10.52
C PRO A 136 25.95 9.25 -11.64
N GLN A 137 25.99 8.29 -12.58
CA GLN A 137 25.02 8.18 -13.67
C GLN A 137 23.59 7.92 -13.16
N THR A 138 23.44 7.26 -12.02
CA THR A 138 22.14 7.05 -11.35
C THR A 138 21.63 8.35 -10.77
N LEU A 139 22.46 9.07 -10.02
CA LEU A 139 22.08 10.37 -9.43
C LEU A 139 21.72 11.38 -10.51
N ASP A 140 22.45 11.42 -11.62
CA ASP A 140 22.14 12.27 -12.77
C ASP A 140 20.75 11.95 -13.36
N LYS A 141 20.42 10.67 -13.52
CA LYS A 141 19.10 10.25 -14.01
C LYS A 141 18.00 10.64 -13.04
N ILE A 142 18.19 10.42 -11.74
CA ILE A 142 17.25 10.80 -10.69
C ILE A 142 17.07 12.33 -10.66
N SER A 143 18.16 13.08 -10.73
CA SER A 143 18.17 14.54 -10.71
C SER A 143 17.37 15.14 -11.87
N ARG A 144 17.60 14.66 -13.10
CA ARG A 144 16.80 15.06 -14.27
C ARG A 144 15.33 14.71 -14.15
N TYR A 145 15.02 13.59 -13.47
CA TYR A 145 13.65 13.19 -13.18
C TYR A 145 13.00 14.14 -12.17
N PHE A 146 13.73 14.53 -11.11
CA PHE A 146 13.26 15.50 -10.10
C PHE A 146 13.07 16.89 -10.68
N ASP A 147 13.98 17.38 -11.53
CA ASP A 147 13.91 18.72 -12.13
C ASP A 147 12.60 19.00 -12.85
N ARG A 148 11.89 17.97 -13.32
CA ARG A 148 10.61 18.12 -14.02
C ARG A 148 9.44 18.44 -13.09
N ILE A 149 9.46 17.92 -11.87
CA ILE A 149 8.24 17.73 -11.06
C ILE A 149 8.44 18.01 -9.57
N ALA A 150 9.66 18.29 -9.12
CA ALA A 150 9.95 18.55 -7.72
C ALA A 150 9.12 19.73 -7.15
N GLY A 151 8.72 20.67 -8.01
CA GLY A 151 7.81 21.77 -7.66
C GLY A 151 6.36 21.34 -7.37
N GLN A 152 5.93 20.14 -7.76
CA GLN A 152 4.58 19.59 -7.53
C GLN A 152 4.59 18.41 -6.55
N MET A 153 5.75 17.78 -6.36
CA MET A 153 5.90 16.61 -5.50
C MET A 153 5.67 16.95 -4.02
N ARG A 154 4.77 16.20 -3.37
CA ARG A 154 4.44 16.31 -1.95
C ARG A 154 4.76 15.05 -1.16
N ARG A 155 4.75 13.90 -1.83
CA ARG A 155 4.90 12.58 -1.23
C ARG A 155 6.09 11.87 -1.88
N LEU A 156 6.98 11.38 -1.02
CA LEU A 156 8.16 10.63 -1.42
C LEU A 156 8.15 9.28 -0.74
N ARG A 157 8.09 8.20 -1.54
CA ARG A 157 8.17 6.81 -1.06
C ARG A 157 9.39 6.15 -1.67
N ILE A 158 10.26 5.60 -0.83
CA ILE A 158 11.52 5.00 -1.24
C ILE A 158 11.67 3.63 -0.60
N GLY A 159 12.01 2.66 -1.43
CA GLY A 159 12.27 1.27 -1.07
C GLY A 159 11.00 0.41 -0.98
N GLY A 160 11.21 -0.86 -0.64
CA GLY A 160 10.19 -1.90 -0.65
C GLY A 160 9.90 -2.48 -2.04
N LEU A 161 9.14 -3.58 -2.07
CA LEU A 161 8.63 -4.22 -3.28
C LEU A 161 7.19 -3.79 -3.54
N ILE A 162 6.70 -4.02 -4.77
CA ILE A 162 5.30 -3.77 -5.11
C ILE A 162 4.44 -4.98 -4.71
N HIS A 163 3.63 -4.80 -3.67
CA HIS A 163 2.41 -5.52 -3.21
C HIS A 163 2.25 -7.04 -3.37
N TRP A 164 2.60 -7.66 -4.50
CA TRP A 164 2.35 -9.08 -4.78
C TRP A 164 3.60 -9.95 -4.66
N GLU A 165 4.78 -9.38 -4.86
CA GLU A 165 6.04 -10.12 -4.78
C GLU A 165 6.50 -10.35 -3.34
N ASP A 166 6.10 -9.46 -2.42
CA ASP A 166 6.29 -9.61 -0.96
C ASP A 166 5.67 -10.91 -0.43
N VAL A 167 4.56 -11.37 -1.01
CA VAL A 167 3.81 -12.55 -0.51
C VAL A 167 4.51 -13.86 -0.90
N ILE A 168 5.38 -13.85 -1.90
CA ILE A 168 6.03 -15.06 -2.40
C ILE A 168 7.45 -15.23 -1.84
N GLY A 169 8.00 -14.24 -1.11
CA GLY A 169 9.34 -14.33 -0.50
C GLY A 169 10.46 -14.60 -1.51
N LEU A 170 10.22 -14.35 -2.80
CA LEU A 170 11.09 -14.82 -3.90
C LEU A 170 12.17 -13.82 -4.33
N LEU A 171 12.18 -12.61 -3.76
CA LEU A 171 13.07 -11.54 -4.22
C LEU A 171 14.15 -11.23 -3.18
N PRO A 172 15.35 -11.84 -3.27
CA PRO A 172 16.49 -11.40 -2.49
C PRO A 172 16.88 -9.96 -2.90
N ASN A 173 17.71 -9.29 -2.09
CA ASN A 173 18.43 -8.06 -2.50
C ASN A 173 17.62 -6.75 -2.66
N HIS A 174 16.44 -6.63 -2.06
CA HIS A 174 15.56 -5.44 -2.19
C HIS A 174 15.74 -4.40 -1.06
N GLN A 175 16.93 -4.35 -0.44
CA GLN A 175 17.25 -3.42 0.64
C GLN A 175 18.07 -2.24 0.09
N ILE A 176 17.45 -1.07 -0.04
CA ILE A 176 18.13 0.12 -0.56
C ILE A 176 19.10 0.69 0.48
N VAL A 177 20.28 1.13 0.02
CA VAL A 177 21.18 1.94 0.85
C VAL A 177 20.89 3.41 0.57
N ILE A 178 20.44 4.11 1.60
CA ILE A 178 20.24 5.55 1.60
C ILE A 178 21.58 6.20 1.93
N THR A 179 22.26 6.65 0.89
CA THR A 179 23.57 7.28 0.97
C THR A 179 23.49 8.79 1.09
N SER A 180 24.55 9.40 1.60
CA SER A 180 24.59 10.86 1.80
C SER A 180 24.42 11.67 0.51
N ASP A 181 25.00 11.23 -0.60
CA ASP A 181 24.87 11.84 -1.93
C ASP A 181 23.43 11.78 -2.48
N PHE A 182 22.73 10.67 -2.23
CA PHE A 182 21.32 10.50 -2.60
C PHE A 182 20.42 11.39 -1.75
N ILE A 183 20.61 11.44 -0.43
CA ILE A 183 19.82 12.33 0.42
C ILE A 183 20.10 13.79 0.10
N LYS A 184 21.35 14.17 -0.18
CA LYS A 184 21.68 15.53 -0.60
C LYS A 184 20.87 15.96 -1.81
N LEU A 185 20.77 15.09 -2.83
CA LEU A 185 19.94 15.33 -4.00
C LEU A 185 18.45 15.50 -3.65
N VAL A 186 17.93 14.64 -2.76
CA VAL A 186 16.55 14.73 -2.28
C VAL A 186 16.30 16.05 -1.53
N VAL A 187 17.21 16.46 -0.64
CA VAL A 187 17.09 17.70 0.14
C VAL A 187 17.11 18.94 -0.77
N GLU A 188 18.00 18.95 -1.76
CA GLU A 188 18.16 20.09 -2.68
C GLU A 188 16.96 20.25 -3.63
N LYS A 189 16.45 19.14 -4.16
CA LYS A 189 15.40 19.18 -5.18
C LYS A 189 14.00 19.13 -4.58
N CYS A 190 13.75 18.27 -3.60
CA CYS A 190 12.42 17.89 -3.14
C CYS A 190 11.89 18.79 -2.01
N THR A 191 12.03 20.10 -2.15
CA THR A 191 11.78 21.10 -1.08
C THR A 191 10.32 21.18 -0.60
N LYS A 192 9.36 20.74 -1.43
CA LYS A 192 7.92 20.79 -1.14
C LYS A 192 7.34 19.51 -0.55
N VAL A 193 8.16 18.48 -0.37
CA VAL A 193 7.75 17.20 0.21
C VAL A 193 7.33 17.41 1.67
N ASP A 194 6.12 16.96 2.00
CA ASP A 194 5.59 16.96 3.37
C ASP A 194 5.24 15.56 3.88
N ARG A 195 5.38 14.52 3.04
CA ARG A 195 5.24 13.12 3.45
C ARG A 195 6.41 12.28 2.97
N LEU A 196 7.07 11.59 3.90
CA LEU A 196 8.19 10.72 3.63
C LEU A 196 7.87 9.29 4.06
N CYS A 197 8.15 8.32 3.20
CA CYS A 197 8.06 6.91 3.51
C CYS A 197 9.35 6.22 3.10
N LEU A 198 10.03 5.61 4.07
CA LEU A 198 11.24 4.81 3.88
C LEU A 198 10.92 3.36 4.25
N ARG A 199 11.28 2.43 3.36
CA ARG A 199 10.95 1.01 3.49
C ARG A 199 12.16 0.15 3.13
N ASN A 200 12.45 -0.87 3.94
CA ASN A 200 13.55 -1.82 3.73
C ASN A 200 14.85 -1.07 3.37
N ALA A 201 15.19 -0.09 4.19
CA ALA A 201 16.23 0.89 3.89
C ALA A 201 17.33 0.84 4.94
N CYS A 202 18.58 0.74 4.50
CA CYS A 202 19.76 0.94 5.31
C CYS A 202 20.21 2.39 5.15
N ILE A 203 20.27 3.16 6.24
CA ILE A 203 20.72 4.56 6.19
C ILE A 203 22.19 4.61 6.63
N ASP A 204 23.05 5.17 5.77
CA ASP A 204 24.46 5.32 6.10
C ASP A 204 24.70 6.44 7.13
N HIS A 205 25.85 6.40 7.79
CA HIS A 205 26.24 7.36 8.82
C HIS A 205 26.11 8.82 8.35
N ASP A 206 26.67 9.12 7.19
CA ASP A 206 26.73 10.48 6.64
C ASP A 206 25.34 11.00 6.24
N ALA A 207 24.44 10.13 5.75
CA ALA A 207 23.05 10.46 5.47
C ALA A 207 22.29 10.77 6.75
N VAL A 208 22.52 10.03 7.85
CA VAL A 208 21.93 10.37 9.15
C VAL A 208 22.32 11.79 9.56
N GLN A 209 23.60 12.13 9.50
CA GLN A 209 24.07 13.48 9.84
C GLN A 209 23.40 14.55 8.96
N LEU A 210 23.30 14.30 7.65
CA LEU A 210 22.71 15.27 6.72
C LEU A 210 21.18 15.41 6.90
N MET A 211 20.47 14.31 7.20
CA MET A 211 19.04 14.35 7.53
C MET A 211 18.75 15.08 8.84
N LEU A 212 19.67 15.00 9.81
CA LEU A 212 19.55 15.67 11.10
C LEU A 212 20.05 17.12 11.07
N ALA A 213 20.91 17.50 10.14
CA ALA A 213 21.48 18.85 10.05
C ALA A 213 20.40 19.94 9.95
N ASP A 214 20.45 20.92 10.86
CA ASP A 214 19.53 22.07 10.90
C ASP A 214 19.71 23.04 9.72
N THR A 215 20.81 22.92 8.99
CA THR A 215 21.06 23.65 7.73
C THR A 215 20.08 23.23 6.63
N THR A 216 19.48 22.05 6.74
CA THR A 216 18.51 21.55 5.78
C THR A 216 17.08 21.88 6.22
N ASN A 217 16.25 22.38 5.31
CA ASN A 217 14.81 22.55 5.57
C ASN A 217 14.04 21.22 5.47
N PHE A 218 14.74 20.10 5.28
CA PHE A 218 14.17 18.80 4.96
C PHE A 218 13.15 18.34 6.02
N ARG A 219 13.54 18.31 7.30
CA ARG A 219 12.65 17.90 8.40
C ARG A 219 11.53 18.90 8.68
N ARG A 220 11.74 20.20 8.42
CA ARG A 220 10.81 21.26 8.82
C ARG A 220 9.47 21.22 8.09
N ASN A 221 9.46 20.69 6.87
CA ASN A 221 8.28 20.62 6.02
C ASN A 221 7.49 19.31 6.21
N LEU A 222 8.11 18.27 6.76
CA LEU A 222 7.49 16.96 6.94
C LEU A 222 6.37 17.02 7.99
N LYS A 223 5.21 16.47 7.61
CA LYS A 223 4.01 16.31 8.43
C LYS A 223 3.65 14.84 8.63
N GLU A 224 4.09 13.97 7.73
CA GLU A 224 3.83 12.54 7.80
C GLU A 224 5.11 11.76 7.53
N VAL A 225 5.41 10.81 8.40
CA VAL A 225 6.61 9.98 8.33
C VAL A 225 6.23 8.51 8.50
N CYS A 226 6.64 7.69 7.55
CA CYS A 226 6.50 6.24 7.58
C CYS A 226 7.88 5.61 7.56
N LEU A 227 8.21 4.84 8.59
CA LEU A 227 9.47 4.13 8.72
C LEU A 227 9.17 2.64 8.89
N HIS A 228 9.53 1.86 7.88
CA HIS A 228 9.29 0.42 7.88
C HIS A 228 10.59 -0.32 7.61
N SER A 229 11.01 -1.18 8.55
CA SER A 229 12.19 -2.04 8.40
C SER A 229 13.44 -1.23 8.03
N ILE A 230 13.76 -0.23 8.86
CA ILE A 230 14.92 0.66 8.67
C ILE A 230 16.06 0.19 9.56
N TRP A 231 17.27 0.17 9.01
CA TRP A 231 18.48 -0.22 9.70
C TRP A 231 19.58 0.83 9.54
N PHE A 232 20.54 0.78 10.44
CA PHE A 232 21.69 1.69 10.50
C PHE A 232 22.95 0.84 10.60
N ASP A 233 24.08 1.39 10.15
CA ASP A 233 25.37 0.70 10.24
C ASP A 233 25.86 0.63 11.70
N ASP A 234 25.59 1.68 12.48
CA ASP A 234 25.93 1.79 13.90
C ASP A 234 24.65 1.98 14.75
N LEU A 235 24.67 1.43 15.96
CA LEU A 235 23.66 1.66 16.99
C LEU A 235 23.61 3.13 17.46
N ASP A 236 24.73 3.84 17.45
CA ASP A 236 24.80 5.27 17.80
C ASP A 236 24.04 6.13 16.79
N ASP A 237 24.11 5.81 15.50
CA ASP A 237 23.33 6.48 14.46
C ASP A 237 21.84 6.20 14.61
N CYS A 238 21.47 4.97 14.96
CA CYS A 238 20.08 4.63 15.28
C CYS A 238 19.56 5.49 16.44
N ASP A 239 20.35 5.63 17.51
CA ASP A 239 19.97 6.45 18.67
C ASP A 239 19.83 7.93 18.32
N LYS A 240 20.83 8.49 17.63
CA LYS A 240 20.85 9.90 17.16
C LYS A 240 19.67 10.18 16.24
N PHE A 241 19.46 9.33 15.24
CA PHE A 241 18.34 9.44 14.31
C PHE A 241 17.02 9.40 15.07
N THR A 242 16.83 8.40 15.91
CA THR A 242 15.57 8.24 16.63
C THR A 242 15.27 9.40 17.57
N ALA A 243 16.28 9.92 18.27
CA ALA A 243 16.13 11.01 19.22
C ALA A 243 15.84 12.37 18.55
N ALA A 244 16.34 12.61 17.34
CA ALA A 244 16.32 13.95 16.72
C ALA A 244 15.52 14.06 15.40
N PHE A 245 15.27 12.95 14.70
CA PHE A 245 14.72 12.96 13.34
C PHE A 245 13.28 13.48 13.28
N LEU A 246 12.46 13.20 14.30
CA LEU A 246 11.03 13.51 14.26
C LEU A 246 10.79 14.97 13.87
N PRO A 247 9.96 15.24 12.84
CA PRO A 247 9.65 16.60 12.41
C PRO A 247 8.92 17.45 13.47
N PRO A 248 9.19 18.76 13.56
CA PRO A 248 8.50 19.64 14.51
C PRO A 248 7.01 19.85 14.18
N LYS A 249 6.60 19.63 12.93
CA LYS A 249 5.19 19.74 12.46
C LYS A 249 4.56 18.38 12.17
N LEU A 250 5.13 17.30 12.71
CA LEU A 250 4.63 15.95 12.55
C LEU A 250 3.18 15.84 13.02
N ARG A 251 2.33 15.28 12.15
CA ARG A 251 0.92 14.97 12.36
C ARG A 251 0.65 13.47 12.33
N SER A 252 1.39 12.71 11.52
CA SER A 252 1.18 11.28 11.39
C SER A 252 2.49 10.51 11.39
N LEU A 253 2.57 9.47 12.22
CA LEU A 253 3.75 8.63 12.40
C LEU A 253 3.39 7.16 12.19
N HIS A 254 4.09 6.47 11.30
CA HIS A 254 3.87 5.05 11.02
C HIS A 254 5.17 4.28 11.20
N LEU A 255 5.15 3.26 12.06
CA LEU A 255 6.34 2.53 12.49
C LEU A 255 6.14 1.02 12.35
N SER A 256 7.19 0.32 11.94
CA SER A 256 7.28 -1.15 12.01
C SER A 256 8.70 -1.64 12.14
N ASP A 257 8.85 -2.88 12.63
CA ASP A 257 10.14 -3.52 12.92
C ASP A 257 11.06 -2.63 13.78
N CYS A 258 10.46 -1.77 14.60
CA CYS A 258 11.17 -0.84 15.47
C CYS A 258 11.46 -1.53 16.80
N CYS A 259 12.71 -1.51 17.25
CA CYS A 259 13.07 -2.04 18.56
C CYS A 259 12.47 -1.18 19.69
N ASN A 260 12.37 -1.76 20.89
CA ASN A 260 11.86 -1.07 22.08
C ASN A 260 12.60 0.26 22.37
N LYS A 261 13.93 0.27 22.21
CA LYS A 261 14.75 1.48 22.38
C LYS A 261 14.34 2.59 21.42
N MET A 262 14.12 2.25 20.15
CA MET A 262 13.68 3.19 19.13
C MET A 262 12.32 3.81 19.49
N LEU A 263 11.35 2.97 19.85
CA LEU A 263 10.02 3.43 20.28
C LEU A 263 10.10 4.37 21.49
N ASN A 264 10.95 4.06 22.48
CA ASN A 264 11.13 4.90 23.67
C ASN A 264 11.70 6.27 23.33
N LEU A 265 12.79 6.34 22.57
CA LEU A 265 13.44 7.62 22.23
C LEU A 265 12.49 8.52 21.43
N MET A 266 11.70 7.95 20.49
CA MET A 266 10.66 8.71 19.79
C MET A 266 9.57 9.22 20.72
N ALA A 267 9.12 8.38 21.67
CA ALA A 267 8.12 8.77 22.67
C ALA A 267 8.62 9.90 23.58
N GLN A 268 9.88 9.79 24.01
CA GLN A 268 10.56 10.79 24.83
C GLN A 268 10.69 12.10 24.07
N GLU A 269 11.02 12.05 22.78
CA GLU A 269 11.17 13.26 21.97
C GLU A 269 9.83 13.99 21.77
N LEU A 270 8.75 13.27 21.45
CA LEU A 270 7.41 13.86 21.40
C LEU A 270 6.99 14.45 22.75
N THR A 271 7.36 13.76 23.84
CA THR A 271 7.08 14.22 25.21
C THR A 271 7.88 15.47 25.56
N ARG A 272 9.17 15.50 25.25
CA ARG A 272 10.08 16.63 25.49
C ARG A 272 9.61 17.88 24.75
N ARG A 273 9.09 17.72 23.52
CA ARG A 273 8.52 18.81 22.72
C ARG A 273 7.08 19.17 23.08
N ALA A 274 6.46 18.45 24.02
CA ALA A 274 5.03 18.53 24.29
C ALA A 274 4.15 18.42 23.03
N GLN A 275 4.62 17.67 22.03
CA GLN A 275 3.97 17.55 20.73
C GLN A 275 2.94 16.41 20.76
N THR A 276 1.75 16.69 20.25
CA THR A 276 0.74 15.66 20.00
C THR A 276 0.59 15.44 18.50
N ILE A 277 0.35 14.20 18.10
CA ILE A 277 0.17 13.81 16.70
C ILE A 277 -1.27 13.36 16.45
N ASP A 278 -1.79 13.65 15.27
CA ASP A 278 -3.16 13.33 14.86
C ASP A 278 -3.35 11.82 14.76
N PHE A 279 -2.34 11.10 14.26
CA PHE A 279 -2.43 9.67 13.99
C PHE A 279 -1.10 8.95 14.22
N CYS A 280 -1.17 7.76 14.84
CA CYS A 280 -0.02 6.88 14.99
C CYS A 280 -0.38 5.45 14.56
N TYR A 281 0.44 4.84 13.71
CA TYR A 281 0.38 3.43 13.38
C TYR A 281 1.64 2.72 13.89
N MET A 282 1.47 1.58 14.53
CA MET A 282 2.57 0.73 15.00
C MET A 282 2.30 -0.72 14.65
N SER A 283 3.23 -1.36 13.93
CA SER A 283 3.29 -2.82 13.81
C SER A 283 4.36 -3.36 14.76
N LEU A 284 3.89 -4.13 15.76
CA LEU A 284 4.67 -4.65 16.87
C LEU A 284 5.01 -6.13 16.66
N ASP A 285 6.26 -6.49 16.94
CA ASP A 285 6.83 -7.84 16.87
C ASP A 285 7.65 -8.18 18.13
N ALA A 286 8.34 -9.33 18.14
CA ALA A 286 9.27 -9.67 19.22
C ALA A 286 10.37 -8.62 19.45
N LYS A 287 10.90 -8.00 18.39
CA LYS A 287 11.96 -6.96 18.48
C LYS A 287 11.45 -5.72 19.20
N SER A 288 10.18 -5.41 19.04
CA SER A 288 9.47 -4.32 19.73
C SER A 288 9.42 -4.52 21.25
N PHE A 289 9.64 -5.75 21.75
CA PHE A 289 9.47 -6.13 23.16
C PHE A 289 10.73 -6.73 23.83
N ASP A 290 11.92 -6.57 23.24
CA ASP A 290 13.17 -7.22 23.69
C ASP A 290 13.56 -7.00 25.19
N GLN A 291 14.33 -7.96 25.73
CA GLN A 291 14.23 -8.63 27.04
C GLN A 291 14.68 -7.86 28.31
N ALA A 292 15.07 -6.59 28.27
CA ALA A 292 15.78 -5.99 29.40
C ALA A 292 14.90 -5.40 30.53
N LYS A 293 13.59 -5.17 30.32
CA LYS A 293 12.58 -4.73 31.32
C LYS A 293 11.24 -4.60 30.60
N PRO A 294 10.09 -4.79 31.27
CA PRO A 294 8.82 -4.87 30.56
C PRO A 294 8.54 -3.58 29.79
N PRO A 295 8.10 -3.67 28.52
CA PRO A 295 7.99 -2.57 27.53
C PRO A 295 6.90 -1.53 27.83
N ARG A 296 6.46 -1.38 29.08
CA ARG A 296 5.21 -0.70 29.47
C ARG A 296 5.19 0.82 29.25
N HIS A 297 6.34 1.47 29.05
CA HIS A 297 6.39 2.94 28.97
C HIS A 297 6.43 3.44 27.52
N ALA A 298 7.25 2.84 26.65
CA ALA A 298 7.50 3.32 25.28
C ALA A 298 6.22 3.56 24.46
N PHE A 299 5.50 2.47 24.17
CA PHE A 299 4.32 2.52 23.32
C PHE A 299 3.16 3.22 24.05
N ARG A 300 3.13 3.16 25.39
CA ARG A 300 2.13 3.86 26.20
C ARG A 300 2.23 5.37 26.05
N ASP A 301 3.46 5.89 26.08
CA ASP A 301 3.71 7.30 25.94
C ASP A 301 3.45 7.76 24.49
N LEU A 302 3.80 6.94 23.48
CA LEU A 302 3.40 7.17 22.09
C LEU A 302 1.87 7.21 21.90
N ILE A 303 1.14 6.24 22.46
CA ILE A 303 -0.32 6.21 22.42
C ILE A 303 -0.88 7.45 23.13
N GLY A 304 -0.33 7.82 24.29
CA GLY A 304 -0.73 8.99 25.06
C GLY A 304 -0.59 10.29 24.27
N ARG A 305 0.49 10.44 23.48
CA ARG A 305 0.78 11.60 22.62
C ARG A 305 0.05 11.58 21.28
N SER A 306 -0.74 10.56 21.01
CA SER A 306 -1.51 10.43 19.76
C SER A 306 -2.99 10.70 19.99
N ASN A 307 -3.69 11.25 18.99
CA ASN A 307 -5.14 11.45 19.04
C ASN A 307 -5.91 10.20 18.60
N ARG A 308 -5.39 9.49 17.57
CA ARG A 308 -5.91 8.22 17.09
C ARG A 308 -4.77 7.25 16.88
N VAL A 309 -4.97 5.98 17.25
CA VAL A 309 -3.94 4.95 17.13
C VAL A 309 -4.45 3.72 16.39
N ALA A 310 -3.62 3.23 15.46
CA ALA A 310 -3.73 1.92 14.86
C ALA A 310 -2.59 1.02 15.34
N ILE A 311 -2.93 -0.15 15.87
CA ILE A 311 -1.94 -1.09 16.37
C ILE A 311 -2.14 -2.43 15.68
N GLU A 312 -1.03 -2.98 15.26
CA GLU A 312 -0.93 -4.32 14.73
C GLU A 312 0.07 -5.11 15.57
N MET A 313 -0.29 -6.33 15.94
CA MET A 313 0.53 -7.24 16.70
C MET A 313 0.78 -8.50 15.87
N ARG A 314 2.04 -8.74 15.50
CA ARG A 314 2.44 -9.82 14.59
C ARG A 314 2.69 -11.15 15.33
N ALA A 315 2.50 -12.26 14.61
CA ALA A 315 2.52 -13.62 15.17
C ALA A 315 3.87 -14.04 15.79
N ASN A 316 4.99 -13.42 15.39
CA ASN A 316 6.32 -13.68 15.96
C ASN A 316 6.52 -13.07 17.35
N CYS A 317 5.57 -12.28 17.89
CA CYS A 317 5.62 -11.85 19.28
C CYS A 317 5.48 -13.06 20.21
N LYS A 318 6.40 -13.27 21.16
CA LYS A 318 6.18 -14.25 22.23
C LYS A 318 4.85 -13.94 22.94
N SER A 319 4.01 -14.96 23.13
CA SER A 319 2.64 -14.84 23.68
C SER A 319 2.51 -13.96 24.93
N ASP A 320 3.48 -14.01 25.85
CA ASP A 320 3.44 -13.22 27.09
C ASP A 320 3.56 -11.70 26.83
N TYR A 321 4.36 -11.29 25.84
CA TYR A 321 4.47 -9.88 25.47
C TYR A 321 3.18 -9.38 24.83
N MET A 322 2.57 -10.19 23.96
CA MET A 322 1.28 -9.82 23.35
C MET A 322 0.20 -9.62 24.41
N PHE A 323 0.11 -10.55 25.35
CA PHE A 323 -0.84 -10.47 26.45
C PHE A 323 -0.66 -9.19 27.29
N HIS A 324 0.58 -8.88 27.68
CA HIS A 324 0.87 -7.68 28.47
C HIS A 324 0.60 -6.38 27.70
N ALA A 325 1.01 -6.32 26.43
CA ALA A 325 0.76 -5.17 25.59
C ALA A 325 -0.75 -4.95 25.39
N LEU A 326 -1.52 -6.01 25.13
CA LEU A 326 -2.97 -5.92 24.95
C LEU A 326 -3.69 -5.41 26.22
N LYS A 327 -3.21 -5.81 27.41
CA LYS A 327 -3.72 -5.28 28.70
C LYS A 327 -3.51 -3.77 28.84
N ASP A 328 -2.44 -3.23 28.27
CA ASP A 328 -2.13 -1.80 28.34
C ASP A 328 -2.81 -1.02 27.21
N ILE A 329 -2.87 -1.58 25.99
CA ILE A 329 -3.60 -1.01 24.83
C ILE A 329 -5.07 -0.80 25.18
N THR A 330 -5.70 -1.78 25.85
CA THR A 330 -7.12 -1.70 26.28
C THR A 330 -7.40 -0.64 27.35
N ARG A 331 -6.40 0.15 27.77
CA ARG A 331 -6.60 1.33 28.63
C ARG A 331 -6.79 2.63 27.85
N PHE A 332 -6.56 2.60 26.53
CA PHE A 332 -6.60 3.80 25.68
C PHE A 332 -7.78 3.73 24.73
N ASP A 333 -8.81 4.51 25.02
CA ASP A 333 -9.99 4.67 24.17
C ASP A 333 -9.67 5.33 22.81
N LYS A 334 -8.47 5.90 22.64
CA LYS A 334 -7.95 6.46 21.37
C LYS A 334 -7.57 5.42 20.31
N VAL A 335 -7.56 4.13 20.65
CA VAL A 335 -7.26 3.05 19.70
C VAL A 335 -8.47 2.85 18.79
N VAL A 336 -8.30 3.12 17.50
CA VAL A 336 -9.36 3.02 16.48
C VAL A 336 -9.21 1.80 15.58
N TRP A 337 -8.01 1.22 15.53
CA TRP A 337 -7.72 0.03 14.72
C TRP A 337 -6.85 -0.92 15.54
N LEU A 338 -7.29 -2.17 15.65
CA LEU A 338 -6.55 -3.22 16.34
C LEU A 338 -6.51 -4.47 15.48
N GLU A 339 -5.29 -4.93 15.21
CA GLU A 339 -5.02 -6.13 14.45
C GLU A 339 -4.14 -7.08 15.27
N LEU A 340 -4.62 -8.31 15.47
CA LEU A 340 -4.01 -9.29 16.36
C LEU A 340 -3.71 -10.57 15.59
N SER A 341 -2.44 -10.96 15.53
CA SER A 341 -2.01 -12.24 14.99
C SER A 341 -1.65 -13.18 16.13
N LEU A 342 -2.53 -14.14 16.42
CA LEU A 342 -2.37 -15.09 17.52
C LEU A 342 -1.40 -16.22 17.12
N ASP A 343 -0.46 -16.51 18.00
CA ASP A 343 0.60 -17.51 17.83
C ASP A 343 0.14 -18.93 18.18
N LYS A 344 0.91 -19.93 17.70
CA LYS A 344 0.62 -21.37 17.90
C LYS A 344 0.67 -21.80 19.38
N GLY A 345 1.34 -21.05 20.26
CA GLY A 345 1.55 -21.43 21.67
C GLY A 345 0.36 -21.17 22.61
N CYS A 346 -0.70 -20.50 22.15
CA CYS A 346 -1.75 -19.96 23.04
C CYS A 346 -2.96 -20.87 23.28
N ILE A 347 -2.88 -22.15 22.93
CA ILE A 347 -4.02 -23.08 22.79
C ILE A 347 -4.70 -23.45 24.13
N SER A 348 -4.07 -23.28 25.31
CA SER A 348 -4.50 -23.99 26.53
C SER A 348 -4.79 -23.15 27.78
N SER A 349 -4.62 -21.82 27.76
CA SER A 349 -4.46 -21.07 29.03
C SER A 349 -5.55 -20.05 29.39
N GLY A 350 -6.53 -19.78 28.51
CA GLY A 350 -7.50 -18.69 28.74
C GLY A 350 -6.83 -17.31 28.89
N ARG A 351 -5.55 -17.17 28.52
CA ARG A 351 -4.75 -15.95 28.71
C ARG A 351 -5.39 -14.73 28.06
N TYR A 352 -5.99 -14.89 26.88
CA TYR A 352 -6.65 -13.78 26.19
C TYR A 352 -8.07 -13.47 26.66
N ALA A 353 -8.72 -14.34 27.45
CA ALA A 353 -10.11 -14.14 27.89
C ALA A 353 -10.27 -12.79 28.61
N GLY A 354 -9.41 -12.52 29.59
CA GLY A 354 -9.40 -11.23 30.28
C GLY A 354 -8.99 -10.04 29.41
N ALA A 355 -8.22 -10.26 28.34
CA ALA A 355 -7.80 -9.20 27.43
C ALA A 355 -8.93 -8.85 26.44
N PHE A 356 -9.59 -9.85 25.87
CA PHE A 356 -10.78 -9.68 25.04
C PHE A 356 -11.94 -9.08 25.81
N LYS A 357 -12.19 -9.49 27.06
CA LYS A 357 -13.16 -8.83 27.93
C LYS A 357 -12.88 -7.33 28.14
N ARG A 358 -11.61 -6.90 28.08
CA ARG A 358 -11.23 -5.49 28.21
C ARG A 358 -11.38 -4.71 26.90
N LEU A 359 -11.60 -5.37 25.76
CA LEU A 359 -11.84 -4.67 24.49
C LEU A 359 -13.08 -3.77 24.54
N GLN A 360 -14.05 -4.07 25.41
CA GLN A 360 -15.21 -3.21 25.66
C GLN A 360 -14.85 -1.77 26.06
N ARG A 361 -13.62 -1.53 26.52
CA ARG A 361 -13.10 -0.19 26.87
C ARG A 361 -12.69 0.64 25.66
N LEU A 362 -12.44 0.00 24.51
CA LEU A 362 -12.01 0.65 23.27
C LEU A 362 -13.22 1.22 22.53
N THR A 363 -13.95 2.15 23.13
CA THR A 363 -15.24 2.63 22.59
C THR A 363 -15.14 3.30 21.21
N ASN A 364 -13.95 3.75 20.81
CA ASN A 364 -13.69 4.30 19.47
C ASN A 364 -13.13 3.27 18.47
N LEU A 365 -13.10 1.98 18.81
CA LEU A 365 -12.59 0.94 17.91
C LEU A 365 -13.50 0.84 16.67
N GLU A 366 -12.92 1.09 15.50
CA GLU A 366 -13.56 1.02 14.19
C GLU A 366 -13.21 -0.26 13.46
N THR A 367 -11.98 -0.76 13.64
CA THR A 367 -11.47 -1.96 12.97
C THR A 367 -10.92 -2.94 14.00
N LEU A 368 -11.43 -4.18 13.99
CA LEU A 368 -10.87 -5.30 14.72
C LEU A 368 -10.60 -6.46 13.77
N ARG A 369 -9.34 -6.87 13.69
CA ARG A 369 -8.92 -8.03 12.91
C ARG A 369 -8.18 -9.02 13.79
N ILE A 370 -8.57 -10.29 13.73
CA ILE A 370 -7.95 -11.36 14.50
C ILE A 370 -7.56 -12.48 13.54
N SER A 371 -6.27 -12.80 13.48
CA SER A 371 -5.70 -13.93 12.75
C SER A 371 -5.18 -14.98 13.73
N GLY A 372 -5.17 -16.24 13.33
CA GLY A 372 -4.51 -17.33 14.06
C GLY A 372 -3.92 -18.36 13.09
N HIS A 373 -3.04 -19.23 13.58
CA HIS A 373 -2.48 -20.35 12.81
C HIS A 373 -3.07 -21.70 13.23
N GLY A 374 -4.33 -21.93 12.88
CA GLY A 374 -4.94 -23.26 12.93
C GLY A 374 -5.62 -23.64 14.25
N TYR A 375 -5.33 -22.96 15.37
CA TYR A 375 -5.97 -23.20 16.67
C TYR A 375 -5.81 -21.92 17.52
N SER A 376 -6.86 -21.36 18.15
CA SER A 376 -6.63 -20.23 19.09
C SER A 376 -7.77 -19.79 20.01
N ILE A 377 -9.04 -19.70 19.56
CA ILE A 377 -10.10 -19.13 20.41
C ILE A 377 -11.00 -20.24 20.99
N SER A 378 -11.09 -20.32 22.33
CA SER A 378 -12.07 -21.18 23.03
C SER A 378 -13.47 -20.57 23.02
N SER A 379 -14.52 -21.38 23.19
CA SER A 379 -15.91 -20.88 23.31
C SER A 379 -16.08 -19.85 24.44
N SER A 380 -15.42 -20.04 25.59
CA SER A 380 -15.42 -19.05 26.68
C SER A 380 -14.78 -17.72 26.27
N THR A 381 -13.65 -17.77 25.58
CA THR A 381 -12.94 -16.59 25.07
C THR A 381 -13.76 -15.89 23.97
N MET A 382 -14.47 -16.67 23.14
CA MET A 382 -15.40 -16.14 22.14
C MET A 382 -16.59 -15.45 22.80
N ALA A 383 -17.13 -15.98 23.91
CA ALA A 383 -18.19 -15.33 24.66
C ALA A 383 -17.73 -13.98 25.24
N ASP A 384 -16.53 -13.92 25.83
CA ASP A 384 -15.94 -12.66 26.32
C ASP A 384 -15.71 -11.63 25.19
N LEU A 385 -15.26 -12.12 24.02
CA LEU A 385 -15.11 -11.29 22.83
C LEU A 385 -16.48 -10.76 22.36
N CYS A 386 -17.49 -11.62 22.24
CA CYS A 386 -18.84 -11.21 21.83
C CYS A 386 -19.46 -10.21 22.83
N HIS A 387 -19.28 -10.42 24.13
CA HIS A 387 -19.69 -9.45 25.13
C HIS A 387 -19.07 -8.08 24.86
N SER A 388 -17.77 -8.03 24.57
CA SER A 388 -17.09 -6.78 24.26
C SER A 388 -17.57 -6.16 22.95
N LEU A 389 -17.70 -6.96 21.88
CA LEU A 389 -18.21 -6.52 20.59
C LEU A 389 -19.62 -5.93 20.70
N SER A 390 -20.46 -6.42 21.60
CA SER A 390 -21.82 -5.89 21.80
C SER A 390 -21.84 -4.43 22.29
N VAL A 391 -20.78 -3.99 22.96
CA VAL A 391 -20.61 -2.62 23.48
C VAL A 391 -19.93 -1.71 22.45
N LEU A 392 -19.19 -2.26 21.50
CA LEU A 392 -18.41 -1.52 20.50
C LEU A 392 -19.27 -0.98 19.36
N THR A 393 -20.02 0.07 19.65
CA THR A 393 -20.99 0.68 18.72
C THR A 393 -20.39 1.35 17.48
N ARG A 394 -19.07 1.63 17.48
CA ARG A 394 -18.34 2.26 16.37
C ARG A 394 -17.63 1.25 15.46
N LEU A 395 -17.71 -0.04 15.77
CA LEU A 395 -17.06 -1.08 14.99
C LEU A 395 -17.68 -1.17 13.59
N LYS A 396 -16.87 -0.95 12.57
CA LYS A 396 -17.26 -1.02 11.15
C LYS A 396 -16.64 -2.21 10.44
N GLU A 397 -15.48 -2.67 10.90
CA GLU A 397 -14.77 -3.78 10.30
C GLU A 397 -14.46 -4.85 11.33
N PHE A 398 -14.92 -6.07 11.02
CA PHE A 398 -14.60 -7.27 11.79
C PHE A 398 -14.06 -8.36 10.87
N VAL A 399 -12.85 -8.84 11.19
CA VAL A 399 -12.22 -9.95 10.46
C VAL A 399 -11.77 -11.02 11.45
N LEU A 400 -12.17 -12.26 11.19
CA LEU A 400 -11.71 -13.45 11.91
C LEU A 400 -11.09 -14.43 10.92
N ARG A 401 -9.76 -14.57 10.98
CA ARG A 401 -8.99 -15.41 10.06
C ARG A 401 -8.34 -16.57 10.76
N ASN A 402 -8.63 -17.81 10.36
CA ASN A 402 -7.89 -19.01 10.76
C ASN A 402 -7.71 -19.18 12.30
N ALA A 403 -8.58 -18.54 13.08
CA ALA A 403 -8.58 -18.53 14.55
C ALA A 403 -9.80 -19.27 15.15
N ALA A 404 -10.69 -19.77 14.29
CA ALA A 404 -12.04 -20.21 14.62
C ALA A 404 -12.26 -21.73 14.55
N TRP A 405 -11.17 -22.52 14.54
CA TRP A 405 -11.21 -23.97 14.30
C TRP A 405 -11.98 -24.78 15.35
N HIS A 406 -11.98 -24.32 16.61
CA HIS A 406 -12.66 -25.00 17.73
C HIS A 406 -14.05 -24.44 18.05
N LEU A 407 -14.49 -23.39 17.35
CA LEU A 407 -15.77 -22.77 17.61
C LEU A 407 -16.91 -23.65 17.12
N LYS A 408 -17.95 -23.78 17.93
CA LYS A 408 -19.15 -24.56 17.62
C LYS A 408 -20.24 -23.64 17.05
N GLU A 409 -21.33 -24.23 16.56
CA GLU A 409 -22.45 -23.46 16.01
C GLU A 409 -23.01 -22.43 17.00
N ALA A 410 -23.10 -22.77 18.29
CA ALA A 410 -23.54 -21.84 19.33
C ALA A 410 -22.66 -20.58 19.44
N ASP A 411 -21.34 -20.70 19.23
CA ASP A 411 -20.42 -19.57 19.26
C ASP A 411 -20.67 -18.63 18.08
N TYR A 412 -20.95 -19.17 16.89
CA TYR A 412 -21.30 -18.38 15.71
C TYR A 412 -22.69 -17.76 15.81
N ALA A 413 -23.65 -18.43 16.45
CA ALA A 413 -24.96 -17.85 16.74
C ALA A 413 -24.83 -16.62 17.65
N LEU A 414 -24.02 -16.72 18.72
CA LEU A 414 -23.71 -15.60 19.61
C LEU A 414 -23.03 -14.46 18.85
N LEU A 415 -22.01 -14.77 18.03
CA LEU A 415 -21.32 -13.78 17.21
C LEU A 415 -22.30 -13.07 16.26
N ALA A 416 -23.16 -13.83 15.58
CA ALA A 416 -24.11 -13.29 14.61
C ALA A 416 -25.14 -12.33 15.23
N GLN A 417 -25.59 -12.60 16.45
CA GLN A 417 -26.50 -11.72 17.20
C GLN A 417 -25.81 -10.44 17.72
N THR A 418 -24.48 -10.51 17.86
CA THR A 418 -23.65 -9.44 18.42
C THR A 418 -23.24 -8.41 17.38
N LEU A 419 -22.80 -8.86 16.20
CA LEU A 419 -22.29 -7.97 15.14
C LEU A 419 -23.42 -7.12 14.56
N ARG A 420 -23.24 -5.79 14.62
CA ARG A 420 -24.21 -4.80 14.14
C ARG A 420 -23.47 -3.68 13.42
N LYS A 421 -24.08 -3.13 12.36
CA LYS A 421 -23.59 -1.94 11.64
C LYS A 421 -22.19 -2.06 11.02
N LEU A 422 -21.77 -3.28 10.66
CA LEU A 422 -20.51 -3.49 9.94
C LEU A 422 -20.61 -3.02 8.49
N THR A 423 -19.51 -2.47 7.97
CA THR A 423 -19.29 -2.21 6.55
C THR A 423 -18.36 -3.25 5.93
N ILE A 424 -17.52 -3.93 6.72
CA ILE A 424 -16.61 -4.96 6.25
C ILE A 424 -16.70 -6.19 7.16
N LEU A 425 -16.96 -7.34 6.55
CA LEU A 425 -16.95 -8.65 7.22
C LEU A 425 -15.97 -9.59 6.53
N GLY A 426 -15.07 -10.18 7.30
CA GLY A 426 -14.15 -11.21 6.83
C GLY A 426 -14.17 -12.46 7.70
N LEU A 427 -14.46 -13.62 7.12
CA LEU A 427 -14.45 -14.91 7.81
C LEU A 427 -13.64 -15.93 6.99
N ASP A 428 -12.56 -16.45 7.57
CA ASP A 428 -11.70 -17.47 6.96
C ASP A 428 -11.63 -18.73 7.83
N ARG A 429 -11.80 -19.91 7.21
CA ARG A 429 -11.72 -21.23 7.86
C ARG A 429 -12.66 -21.39 9.06
N CYS A 430 -13.85 -20.82 8.96
CA CYS A 430 -14.90 -20.96 9.98
C CYS A 430 -15.70 -22.25 9.76
N GLN A 431 -15.24 -23.36 10.35
CA GLN A 431 -15.72 -24.73 10.04
C GLN A 431 -17.21 -24.99 10.33
N PHE A 432 -17.73 -24.41 11.40
CA PHE A 432 -19.13 -24.59 11.86
C PHE A 432 -20.03 -23.38 11.56
N LEU A 433 -19.57 -22.46 10.70
CA LEU A 433 -20.38 -21.32 10.26
C LEU A 433 -21.42 -21.76 9.22
N THR A 434 -22.71 -21.62 9.53
CA THR A 434 -23.82 -22.03 8.65
C THR A 434 -24.45 -20.83 7.94
N ASN A 435 -25.29 -21.10 6.93
CA ASN A 435 -26.05 -20.05 6.25
C ASN A 435 -26.90 -19.23 7.24
N ALA A 436 -27.52 -19.85 8.26
CA ALA A 436 -28.38 -19.16 9.21
C ALA A 436 -27.62 -18.08 10.00
N HIS A 437 -26.38 -18.38 10.42
CA HIS A 437 -25.54 -17.41 11.12
C HIS A 437 -25.19 -16.22 10.22
N LEU A 438 -24.74 -16.48 8.98
CA LEU A 438 -24.36 -15.41 8.06
C LEU A 438 -25.57 -14.57 7.62
N LEU A 439 -26.73 -15.19 7.39
CA LEU A 439 -27.99 -14.48 7.10
C LEU A 439 -28.38 -13.54 8.25
N THR A 440 -28.22 -13.98 9.50
CA THR A 440 -28.45 -13.14 10.68
C THR A 440 -27.50 -11.94 10.69
N ILE A 441 -26.21 -12.13 10.36
CA ILE A 441 -25.25 -11.03 10.26
C ILE A 441 -25.64 -10.03 9.16
N ILE A 442 -26.02 -10.52 7.97
CA ILE A 442 -26.44 -9.69 6.83
C ILE A 442 -27.67 -8.87 7.20
N GLN A 443 -28.65 -9.48 7.89
CA GLN A 443 -29.85 -8.77 8.36
C GLN A 443 -29.51 -7.67 9.37
N ASN A 444 -28.53 -7.90 10.24
CA ASN A 444 -28.06 -6.92 11.23
C ASN A 444 -27.12 -5.85 10.65
N CYS A 445 -26.56 -6.07 9.45
CA CYS A 445 -25.57 -5.21 8.80
C CYS A 445 -25.93 -4.92 7.34
N PRO A 446 -27.01 -4.16 7.06
CA PRO A 446 -27.44 -3.84 5.69
C PRO A 446 -26.45 -2.93 4.93
N ASP A 447 -25.57 -2.22 5.63
CA ASP A 447 -24.56 -1.30 5.09
C ASP A 447 -23.23 -1.98 4.71
N LEU A 448 -23.20 -3.32 4.60
CA LEU A 448 -21.99 -4.05 4.22
C LEU A 448 -21.51 -3.63 2.82
N GLU A 449 -20.29 -3.10 2.76
CA GLU A 449 -19.56 -2.75 1.56
C GLU A 449 -18.64 -3.87 1.07
N ALA A 450 -18.16 -4.73 1.97
CA ALA A 450 -17.31 -5.85 1.61
C ALA A 450 -17.59 -7.10 2.44
N ILE A 451 -17.71 -8.24 1.77
CA ILE A 451 -17.88 -9.55 2.39
C ILE A 451 -16.81 -10.49 1.83
N TYR A 452 -16.03 -11.08 2.73
CA TYR A 452 -14.99 -12.03 2.37
C TYR A 452 -15.17 -13.35 3.12
N LEU A 453 -15.43 -14.41 2.37
CA LEU A 453 -15.71 -15.75 2.88
C LEU A 453 -14.74 -16.72 2.23
N VAL A 454 -13.85 -17.31 3.03
CA VAL A 454 -12.86 -18.26 2.53
C VAL A 454 -12.86 -19.53 3.34
N LYS A 455 -12.89 -20.67 2.64
CA LYS A 455 -12.86 -22.03 3.21
C LYS A 455 -13.85 -22.21 4.37
N CYS A 456 -15.09 -21.76 4.16
CA CYS A 456 -16.20 -21.92 5.10
C CYS A 456 -17.13 -23.03 4.56
N PRO A 457 -16.86 -24.32 4.82
CA PRO A 457 -17.41 -25.44 4.05
C PRO A 457 -18.92 -25.67 4.23
N ARG A 458 -19.53 -25.12 5.29
CA ARG A 458 -20.98 -25.24 5.55
C ARG A 458 -21.80 -24.10 4.94
N LEU A 459 -21.16 -23.14 4.29
CA LEU A 459 -21.85 -22.09 3.55
C LEU A 459 -22.21 -22.56 2.14
N THR A 460 -23.31 -22.04 1.62
CA THR A 460 -23.84 -22.38 0.29
C THR A 460 -24.19 -21.12 -0.48
N CYS A 461 -24.52 -21.24 -1.77
CA CYS A 461 -24.98 -20.11 -2.59
C CYS A 461 -26.21 -19.38 -2.03
N ARG A 462 -26.98 -20.00 -1.13
CA ARG A 462 -28.11 -19.33 -0.46
C ARG A 462 -27.69 -18.05 0.26
N CYS A 463 -26.59 -18.07 1.02
CA CYS A 463 -26.15 -16.89 1.76
C CYS A 463 -25.58 -15.80 0.84
N LEU A 464 -24.92 -16.19 -0.26
CA LEU A 464 -24.39 -15.26 -1.26
C LEU A 464 -25.50 -14.53 -1.99
N ARG A 465 -26.56 -15.24 -2.40
CA ARG A 465 -27.75 -14.64 -3.01
C ARG A 465 -28.38 -13.59 -2.10
N GLU A 466 -28.59 -13.95 -0.83
CA GLU A 466 -29.15 -13.01 0.13
C GLU A 466 -28.26 -11.77 0.35
N ALA A 467 -26.93 -11.97 0.41
CA ALA A 467 -25.99 -10.87 0.55
C ALA A 467 -26.08 -9.91 -0.64
N LEU A 468 -26.13 -10.44 -1.87
CA LEU A 468 -26.22 -9.65 -3.09
C LEU A 468 -27.56 -8.91 -3.20
N ASP A 469 -28.64 -9.48 -2.67
CA ASP A 469 -29.97 -8.85 -2.71
C ASP A 469 -30.18 -7.80 -1.61
N ARG A 470 -29.63 -8.02 -0.41
CA ARG A 470 -29.86 -7.12 0.74
C ARG A 470 -28.82 -6.03 0.90
N CYS A 471 -27.55 -6.31 0.59
CA CYS A 471 -26.45 -5.36 0.80
C CYS A 471 -26.26 -4.49 -0.43
N GLN A 472 -27.10 -3.45 -0.59
CA GLN A 472 -27.09 -2.59 -1.77
C GLN A 472 -25.81 -1.75 -1.92
N ARG A 473 -25.04 -1.59 -0.83
CA ARG A 473 -23.73 -0.91 -0.79
C ARG A 473 -22.56 -1.85 -1.06
N LEU A 474 -22.80 -3.12 -1.37
CA LEU A 474 -21.75 -4.11 -1.53
C LEU A 474 -20.87 -3.80 -2.75
N ARG A 475 -19.60 -3.47 -2.49
CA ARG A 475 -18.56 -3.14 -3.47
C ARG A 475 -17.64 -4.31 -3.77
N ALA A 476 -17.46 -5.21 -2.81
CA ALA A 476 -16.58 -6.36 -2.94
C ALA A 476 -17.21 -7.62 -2.33
N ILE A 477 -17.21 -8.73 -3.07
CA ILE A 477 -17.58 -10.05 -2.54
C ILE A 477 -16.50 -11.08 -2.87
N THR A 478 -16.15 -11.90 -1.88
CA THR A 478 -15.26 -13.05 -2.07
C THR A 478 -15.92 -14.29 -1.51
N ALA A 479 -15.97 -15.34 -2.32
CA ALA A 479 -16.41 -16.68 -1.93
C ALA A 479 -15.42 -17.70 -2.51
N VAL A 480 -14.41 -18.09 -1.71
CA VAL A 480 -13.38 -19.04 -2.13
C VAL A 480 -13.43 -20.30 -1.27
N GLY A 481 -13.29 -21.47 -1.90
CA GLY A 481 -13.40 -22.77 -1.24
C GLY A 481 -14.85 -23.18 -0.96
N PHE A 482 -15.78 -22.70 -1.78
CA PHE A 482 -17.13 -23.25 -1.88
C PHE A 482 -17.09 -24.44 -2.84
N ASP A 483 -17.89 -25.48 -2.60
CA ASP A 483 -17.89 -26.67 -3.47
C ASP A 483 -18.50 -26.42 -4.85
N HIS A 484 -19.45 -25.48 -4.93
CA HIS A 484 -20.12 -25.08 -6.15
C HIS A 484 -20.74 -23.69 -6.01
N ILE A 485 -20.49 -22.82 -6.98
CA ILE A 485 -21.20 -21.54 -7.15
C ILE A 485 -22.23 -21.67 -8.28
N ASP A 486 -23.51 -21.46 -7.96
CA ASP A 486 -24.61 -21.61 -8.90
C ASP A 486 -24.79 -20.41 -9.85
N GLN A 487 -25.54 -20.62 -10.94
CA GLN A 487 -25.85 -19.62 -11.96
C GLN A 487 -26.55 -18.37 -11.40
N PHE A 488 -27.35 -18.53 -10.34
CA PHE A 488 -28.13 -17.43 -9.79
C PHE A 488 -27.24 -16.38 -9.14
N VAL A 489 -26.16 -16.81 -8.48
CA VAL A 489 -25.14 -15.89 -7.94
C VAL A 489 -24.51 -15.06 -9.06
N TYR A 490 -24.15 -15.70 -10.18
CA TYR A 490 -23.60 -15.01 -11.34
C TYR A 490 -24.58 -14.03 -11.97
N ASN A 491 -25.84 -14.45 -12.15
CA ASN A 491 -26.88 -13.57 -12.68
C ASN A 491 -27.10 -12.35 -11.78
N ALA A 492 -27.04 -12.51 -10.45
CA ALA A 492 -27.13 -11.39 -9.51
C ALA A 492 -25.91 -10.45 -9.58
N ILE A 493 -24.71 -11.01 -9.79
CA ILE A 493 -23.46 -10.25 -9.94
C ILE A 493 -23.38 -9.53 -11.28
N VAL A 494 -23.99 -10.05 -12.34
CA VAL A 494 -24.04 -9.38 -13.64
C VAL A 494 -25.11 -8.29 -13.65
N ASP A 495 -26.24 -8.48 -12.96
CA ASP A 495 -27.32 -7.52 -12.91
C ASP A 495 -26.95 -6.27 -12.09
N SER A 496 -26.64 -5.17 -12.78
CA SER A 496 -26.26 -3.90 -12.16
C SER A 496 -27.40 -3.24 -11.38
N ARG A 497 -28.66 -3.63 -11.62
CA ARG A 497 -29.80 -3.13 -10.85
C ARG A 497 -29.87 -3.79 -9.47
N ARG A 498 -29.46 -5.06 -9.37
CA ARG A 498 -29.41 -5.81 -8.10
C ARG A 498 -28.22 -5.42 -7.23
N THR A 499 -27.08 -5.16 -7.87
CA THR A 499 -25.79 -4.91 -7.18
C THR A 499 -25.11 -3.62 -7.65
N PRO A 500 -25.74 -2.44 -7.55
CA PRO A 500 -25.30 -1.24 -8.25
C PRO A 500 -23.88 -0.76 -7.89
N GLU A 501 -23.44 -0.99 -6.66
CA GLU A 501 -22.10 -0.57 -6.20
C GLU A 501 -21.01 -1.62 -6.38
N LEU A 502 -21.33 -2.83 -6.87
CA LEU A 502 -20.37 -3.93 -6.92
C LEU A 502 -19.27 -3.67 -7.97
N ARG A 503 -18.03 -3.53 -7.49
CA ARG A 503 -16.82 -3.24 -8.29
C ARG A 503 -15.92 -4.45 -8.46
N SER A 504 -16.06 -5.43 -7.58
CA SER A 504 -15.17 -6.58 -7.54
C SER A 504 -15.86 -7.84 -7.01
N ALA A 505 -15.55 -8.98 -7.60
CA ALA A 505 -15.99 -10.27 -7.12
C ALA A 505 -14.90 -11.34 -7.33
N SER A 506 -14.70 -12.23 -6.36
CA SER A 506 -13.77 -13.36 -6.46
C SER A 506 -14.47 -14.64 -6.03
N LEU A 507 -14.74 -15.52 -6.99
CA LEU A 507 -15.52 -16.75 -6.78
C LEU A 507 -14.69 -17.97 -7.20
N SER A 508 -14.62 -18.99 -6.35
CA SER A 508 -14.02 -20.28 -6.68
C SER A 508 -14.93 -21.45 -6.33
N GLY A 509 -14.61 -22.65 -6.83
CA GLY A 509 -15.43 -23.85 -6.67
C GLY A 509 -16.00 -24.41 -7.98
N HIS A 510 -15.46 -23.97 -9.12
CA HIS A 510 -15.92 -24.42 -10.43
C HIS A 510 -15.12 -25.63 -10.90
N LYS A 511 -15.77 -26.79 -11.03
CA LYS A 511 -15.13 -27.97 -11.65
C LYS A 511 -15.00 -27.88 -13.18
N ARG A 512 -15.71 -26.93 -13.80
CA ARG A 512 -15.76 -26.67 -15.25
C ARG A 512 -15.77 -25.17 -15.52
N PRO A 513 -15.36 -24.70 -16.71
CA PRO A 513 -15.51 -23.30 -17.09
C PRO A 513 -16.97 -22.83 -17.02
N LEU A 514 -17.18 -21.53 -16.80
CA LEU A 514 -18.49 -20.88 -16.88
C LEU A 514 -19.04 -20.95 -18.31
N GLU A 515 -20.36 -20.84 -18.41
CA GLU A 515 -21.01 -20.71 -19.71
C GLU A 515 -20.56 -19.42 -20.40
N PRO A 516 -20.27 -19.45 -21.73
CA PRO A 516 -19.77 -18.30 -22.47
C PRO A 516 -20.66 -17.05 -22.32
N GLU A 517 -21.98 -17.23 -22.29
CA GLU A 517 -22.94 -16.13 -22.16
C GLU A 517 -22.77 -15.35 -20.85
N ILE A 518 -22.56 -16.04 -19.73
CA ILE A 518 -22.29 -15.38 -18.44
C ILE A 518 -20.94 -14.68 -18.49
N GLU A 519 -19.94 -15.35 -19.04
CA GLU A 519 -18.57 -14.81 -19.08
C GLU A 519 -18.52 -13.51 -19.88
N ASP A 520 -19.21 -13.45 -21.02
CA ASP A 520 -19.34 -12.23 -21.81
C ASP A 520 -20.05 -11.11 -21.04
N ARG A 521 -21.16 -11.42 -20.37
CA ARG A 521 -21.88 -10.43 -19.55
C ARG A 521 -21.04 -9.96 -18.35
N LEU A 522 -20.23 -10.83 -17.76
CA LEU A 522 -19.26 -10.47 -16.72
C LEU A 522 -18.18 -9.53 -17.27
N ARG A 523 -17.66 -9.79 -18.47
CA ARG A 523 -16.66 -8.93 -19.14
C ARG A 523 -17.24 -7.57 -19.54
N GLN A 524 -18.51 -7.51 -19.90
CA GLN A 524 -19.22 -6.25 -20.15
C GLN A 524 -19.33 -5.39 -18.87
N ARG A 525 -19.61 -6.03 -17.74
CA ARG A 525 -19.74 -5.34 -16.46
C ARG A 525 -18.40 -4.98 -15.81
N PHE A 526 -17.44 -5.90 -15.84
CA PHE A 526 -16.13 -5.74 -15.22
C PHE A 526 -15.06 -5.68 -16.32
N PRO A 527 -14.37 -4.53 -16.49
CA PRO A 527 -13.44 -4.32 -17.61
C PRO A 527 -12.22 -5.26 -17.59
N VAL A 528 -11.99 -5.98 -16.49
CA VAL A 528 -10.95 -6.99 -16.37
C VAL A 528 -11.57 -8.22 -15.70
N VAL A 529 -11.61 -9.35 -16.38
CA VAL A 529 -12.01 -10.64 -15.80
C VAL A 529 -10.87 -11.62 -15.99
N PHE A 530 -10.32 -12.12 -14.89
CA PHE A 530 -9.31 -13.16 -14.86
C PHE A 530 -9.97 -14.48 -14.50
N ALA A 531 -9.97 -15.42 -15.44
CA ALA A 531 -10.14 -16.83 -15.12
C ALA A 531 -8.76 -17.37 -14.76
N LEU A 532 -8.48 -17.53 -13.46
CA LEU A 532 -7.26 -18.20 -13.03
C LEU A 532 -7.54 -19.70 -13.05
N GLY A 533 -6.88 -20.40 -13.97
CA GLY A 533 -6.83 -21.86 -13.95
C GLY A 533 -5.99 -22.35 -12.77
N LYS A 534 -6.42 -23.45 -12.14
CA LYS A 534 -5.76 -24.21 -11.08
C LYS A 534 -5.17 -23.32 -9.96
N ASP A 535 -6.00 -22.94 -9.01
CA ASP A 535 -5.54 -22.33 -7.75
C ASP A 535 -4.50 -23.23 -7.06
N LYS A 536 -3.38 -22.66 -6.55
CA LYS A 536 -2.33 -23.37 -5.80
C LYS A 536 -2.90 -24.18 -4.62
N TYR A 537 -4.06 -23.78 -4.09
CA TYR A 537 -4.73 -24.42 -2.96
C TYR A 537 -5.93 -25.32 -3.35
N ALA A 538 -6.32 -25.33 -4.63
CA ALA A 538 -7.37 -26.18 -5.18
C ALA A 538 -7.09 -26.44 -6.69
N PRO A 539 -6.12 -27.33 -7.01
CA PRO A 539 -5.62 -27.51 -8.38
C PRO A 539 -6.63 -28.15 -9.36
N ARG A 540 -7.88 -28.36 -8.93
CA ARG A 540 -8.98 -28.93 -9.72
C ARG A 540 -10.12 -27.95 -10.02
N ASP A 541 -10.07 -26.72 -9.49
CA ASP A 541 -11.15 -25.75 -9.63
C ASP A 541 -10.73 -24.50 -10.42
N PHE A 542 -11.66 -23.95 -11.21
CA PHE A 542 -11.54 -22.63 -11.82
C PHE A 542 -11.91 -21.56 -10.80
N THR A 543 -11.10 -20.50 -10.72
CA THR A 543 -11.37 -19.31 -9.90
C THR A 543 -11.58 -18.13 -10.82
N TYR A 544 -12.77 -17.55 -10.80
CA TYR A 544 -13.13 -16.37 -11.57
C TYR A 544 -12.99 -15.12 -10.71
N ARG A 545 -12.15 -14.19 -11.15
CA ARG A 545 -11.91 -12.92 -10.48
C ARG A 545 -12.29 -11.78 -11.41
N MET A 546 -13.20 -10.96 -10.93
CA MET A 546 -13.79 -9.85 -11.64
C MET A 546 -13.22 -8.55 -11.07
N ALA A 547 -12.66 -7.74 -11.97
CA ALA A 547 -11.82 -6.58 -11.76
C ALA A 547 -10.43 -6.87 -11.15
N ARG A 548 -9.41 -6.12 -11.60
CA ARG A 548 -8.08 -6.07 -10.97
C ARG A 548 -8.20 -5.66 -9.50
N GLU A 549 -9.10 -4.73 -9.18
CA GLU A 549 -9.43 -4.38 -7.80
C GLU A 549 -9.96 -5.56 -6.98
N GLY A 550 -10.66 -6.53 -7.58
CA GLY A 550 -11.13 -7.72 -6.87
C GLY A 550 -10.02 -8.72 -6.56
N TYR A 551 -9.08 -8.85 -7.48
CA TYR A 551 -7.84 -9.60 -7.26
C TYR A 551 -6.99 -8.96 -6.17
N GLU A 552 -6.76 -7.64 -6.26
CA GLU A 552 -6.03 -6.86 -5.27
C GLU A 552 -6.73 -6.92 -3.93
N ARG A 553 -8.05 -6.69 -3.84
CA ARG A 553 -8.85 -6.76 -2.60
C ARG A 553 -8.94 -8.16 -1.99
N TYR A 554 -8.94 -9.22 -2.80
CA TYR A 554 -8.87 -10.60 -2.32
C TYR A 554 -7.52 -10.89 -1.69
N PHE A 555 -6.41 -10.57 -2.37
CA PHE A 555 -5.06 -10.78 -1.82
C PHE A 555 -4.77 -9.86 -0.65
N ASP A 556 -5.24 -8.63 -0.74
CA ASP A 556 -5.42 -7.74 0.37
C ASP A 556 -6.18 -8.45 1.49
N TRP A 557 -7.34 -9.03 1.27
CA TRP A 557 -8.07 -9.66 2.38
C TRP A 557 -7.46 -10.98 2.86
N VAL A 558 -6.81 -11.78 2.01
CA VAL A 558 -6.14 -13.04 2.37
C VAL A 558 -4.74 -12.78 2.96
N GLY A 559 -4.13 -11.65 2.62
CA GLY A 559 -2.75 -11.27 2.91
C GLY A 559 -2.60 -10.09 3.90
N LYS A 560 -3.56 -9.16 4.02
CA LYS A 560 -3.60 -7.99 4.95
C LYS A 560 -3.78 -8.43 6.40
N PHE A 561 -2.80 -9.14 6.92
CA PHE A 561 -2.28 -8.67 8.19
C PHE A 561 -0.99 -7.93 7.87
N GLY A 562 -0.68 -6.79 8.48
CA GLY A 562 0.54 -6.07 8.13
C GLY A 562 0.42 -4.97 7.10
N VAL A 563 -0.70 -4.28 6.89
CA VAL A 563 -0.72 -3.17 5.92
C VAL A 563 -0.76 -1.81 6.61
N CYS A 564 0.26 -1.00 6.35
CA CYS A 564 0.32 0.37 6.84
C CYS A 564 -0.75 1.21 6.17
N VAL A 565 -1.61 1.85 6.97
CA VAL A 565 -2.77 2.63 6.48
C VAL A 565 -2.37 3.86 5.65
N SER A 566 -1.15 4.39 5.81
CA SER A 566 -0.65 5.53 5.03
C SER A 566 -0.06 5.08 3.70
N CYS A 567 0.99 4.25 3.74
CA CYS A 567 1.69 3.88 2.51
C CYS A 567 0.90 2.84 1.70
N ARG A 568 -0.07 2.15 2.33
CA ARG A 568 -0.89 1.04 1.80
C ARG A 568 -0.10 -0.20 1.43
N GLN A 569 1.20 -0.25 1.75
CA GLN A 569 2.11 -1.35 1.45
C GLN A 569 2.21 -2.34 2.62
N TYR A 570 2.58 -3.58 2.32
CA TYR A 570 2.77 -4.66 3.28
C TYR A 570 4.02 -4.44 4.13
N VAL A 571 3.87 -4.49 5.43
CA VAL A 571 4.90 -4.24 6.43
C VAL A 571 5.56 -5.55 6.89
N ASN A 572 4.99 -6.70 6.53
CA ASN A 572 5.58 -8.00 6.80
C ASN A 572 6.74 -8.24 5.85
N SER A 573 7.97 -8.18 6.36
CA SER A 573 9.09 -8.89 5.75
C SER A 573 8.91 -10.39 6.00
N SER A 574 8.77 -11.18 4.94
CA SER A 574 8.74 -12.65 4.99
C SER A 574 10.09 -13.28 5.38
N ASP A 575 11.06 -12.50 5.85
CA ASP A 575 12.45 -12.91 6.01
C ASP A 575 12.72 -13.81 7.24
N ASP A 576 11.69 -14.24 7.98
CA ASP A 576 11.88 -15.08 9.18
C ASP A 576 11.56 -16.57 8.97
N ASP A 577 11.37 -17.05 7.72
CA ASP A 577 11.19 -18.48 7.47
C ASP A 577 12.50 -19.27 7.21
N ASP A 578 13.69 -18.64 7.13
CA ASP A 578 14.96 -19.39 6.99
C ASP A 578 16.20 -18.63 7.53
N VAL A 579 16.46 -18.69 8.84
CA VAL A 579 17.81 -18.94 9.41
C VAL A 579 17.63 -19.61 10.78
N ASN A 580 17.65 -20.95 10.78
CA ASN A 580 18.18 -21.72 11.91
C ASN A 580 19.69 -21.81 11.78
#